data_AF-A0A437QES2-F1
#
_entry.id   AF-A0A437QES2-F1
#
_cell.length_a   1.000
_cell.length_b   1.000
_cell.length_c   1.000
_cell.angle_alpha   90.00
_cell.angle_beta   90.00
_cell.angle_gamma   90.00
#
_symmetry.space_group_name_H-M   'P 1'
#
loop_
_entity.id
_entity.type
_entity.pdbx_description
1 polymer ?
#
loop_
_entity_poly.entity_id
_entity_poly.type
_entity_poly.pdbx_seq_one_letter_code
_entity_poly.pdbx_strand_id
1 'polypeptide(L)'
;MAVQLRDVEFPRDQQELERLIYEYVDWLDIDLSYQNFAAEMARLDALFTLPSGVYQFALVDGNIAGGVGFRTIDTQTAEVKRLYVRSPFQGLGVGRVLMEHLLERLKALGYSRVVLDAVPPTQHAQKLYLQMGFVEIEPYFDNPTPDTKFFGYTL
;
A
#
# COMPACT_ATOMS: atom_id res chain seq x y z
N MET A 1 -15.08 -14.24 10.41
CA MET A 1 -14.59 -12.86 10.61
C MET A 1 -14.75 -12.14 9.28
N ALA A 2 -15.54 -11.06 9.23
CA ALA A 2 -15.76 -10.32 7.99
C ALA A 2 -14.82 -9.10 7.96
N VAL A 3 -14.05 -8.97 6.88
CA VAL A 3 -13.22 -7.79 6.64
C VAL A 3 -14.08 -6.74 5.94
N GLN A 4 -14.18 -5.54 6.53
CA GLN A 4 -14.83 -4.40 5.90
C GLN A 4 -13.78 -3.46 5.34
N LEU A 5 -13.99 -2.97 4.14
CA LEU A 5 -13.07 -2.05 3.47
C LEU A 5 -13.73 -0.67 3.36
N ARG A 6 -12.98 0.39 3.66
CA ARG A 6 -13.43 1.76 3.42
C ARG A 6 -12.26 2.68 3.09
N ASP A 7 -12.55 3.71 2.32
CA ASP A 7 -11.54 4.70 1.97
C ASP A 7 -11.24 5.60 3.17
N VAL A 8 -10.02 6.13 3.17
CA VAL A 8 -9.62 7.24 4.01
C VAL A 8 -10.31 8.50 3.51
N GLU A 9 -10.99 9.20 4.40
CA GLU A 9 -11.61 10.50 4.10
C GLU A 9 -10.87 11.61 4.85
N PHE A 10 -10.31 12.57 4.12
CA PHE A 10 -9.68 13.74 4.72
C PHE A 10 -10.71 14.86 4.99
N PRO A 11 -10.58 15.61 6.10
CA PRO A 11 -9.54 15.50 7.13
C PRO A 11 -9.85 14.46 8.24
N ARG A 12 -11.02 13.82 8.21
CA ARG A 12 -11.52 12.94 9.30
C ARG A 12 -10.53 11.85 9.71
N ASP A 13 -9.94 11.17 8.73
CA ASP A 13 -9.10 9.99 8.93
C ASP A 13 -7.59 10.30 8.97
N GLN A 14 -7.20 11.58 8.89
CA GLN A 14 -5.79 11.98 8.78
C GLN A 14 -4.94 11.41 9.93
N GLN A 15 -5.35 11.67 11.17
CA GLN A 15 -4.57 11.24 12.34
C GLN A 15 -4.42 9.72 12.42
N GLU A 16 -5.46 8.98 12.01
CA GLU A 16 -5.45 7.52 12.08
C GLU A 16 -4.62 6.91 10.96
N LEU A 17 -4.63 7.51 9.76
CA LEU A 17 -3.73 7.14 8.68
C LEU A 17 -2.28 7.43 9.07
N GLU A 18 -2.00 8.59 9.64
CA GLU A 18 -0.66 8.94 10.10
C GLU A 18 -0.14 7.90 11.09
N ARG A 19 -0.96 7.53 12.10
CA ARG A 19 -0.61 6.49 13.08
C ARG A 19 -0.29 5.16 12.39
N LEU A 20 -1.14 4.70 11.47
CA LEU A 20 -0.92 3.43 10.77
C LEU A 20 0.37 3.45 9.93
N ILE A 21 0.70 4.58 9.29
CA ILE A 21 1.92 4.73 8.52
C ILE A 21 3.15 4.72 9.44
N TYR A 22 3.11 5.40 10.59
CA TYR A 22 4.19 5.33 11.57
C TYR A 22 4.38 3.91 12.10
N GLU A 23 3.31 3.20 12.45
CA GLU A 23 3.37 1.78 12.85
C GLU A 23 4.02 0.90 11.77
N TYR A 24 3.71 1.16 10.49
CA TYR A 24 4.32 0.45 9.36
C TYR A 24 5.82 0.73 9.24
N VAL A 25 6.23 2.01 9.36
CA VAL A 25 7.64 2.41 9.31
C VAL A 25 8.42 1.79 10.47
N ASP A 26 7.88 1.88 11.68
CA ASP A 26 8.49 1.28 12.87
C ASP A 26 8.60 -0.24 12.72
N TRP A 27 7.59 -0.90 12.15
CA TRP A 27 7.60 -2.34 11.89
C TRP A 27 8.63 -2.77 10.85
N LEU A 28 8.89 -1.94 9.84
CA LEU A 28 9.89 -2.24 8.82
C LEU A 28 11.31 -2.28 9.41
N ASP A 29 11.56 -1.54 10.50
CA ASP A 29 12.88 -1.43 11.13
C ASP A 29 14.00 -1.07 10.13
N ILE A 30 13.64 -0.28 9.11
CA ILE A 30 14.59 0.29 8.15
C ILE A 30 14.61 1.80 8.32
N ASP A 31 15.78 2.38 8.12
CA ASP A 31 15.94 3.83 8.18
C ASP A 31 15.22 4.50 7.00
N LEU A 32 13.96 4.87 7.23
CA LEU A 32 13.16 5.68 6.31
C LEU A 32 13.32 7.18 6.54
N SER A 33 14.38 7.64 7.24
CA SER A 33 14.71 9.06 7.46
C SER A 33 15.15 9.80 6.18
N TYR A 34 14.56 9.45 5.05
CA TYR A 34 14.63 10.25 3.84
C TYR A 34 13.93 11.58 4.09
N GLN A 35 14.55 12.66 3.60
CA GLN A 35 13.95 14.00 3.57
C GLN A 35 12.53 14.02 2.97
N ASN A 36 12.19 13.00 2.18
CA ASN A 36 10.88 12.85 1.55
C ASN A 36 9.79 12.29 2.48
N PHE A 37 10.09 11.51 3.53
CA PHE A 37 9.05 10.91 4.38
C PHE A 37 8.27 11.96 5.17
N ALA A 38 8.97 12.93 5.78
CA ALA A 38 8.32 14.05 6.46
C ALA A 38 7.46 14.88 5.50
N ALA A 39 7.93 15.08 4.25
CA ALA A 39 7.17 15.78 3.22
C ALA A 39 5.92 14.98 2.76
N GLU A 40 6.00 13.65 2.70
CA GLU A 40 4.89 12.76 2.41
C GLU A 40 3.81 12.86 3.50
N MET A 41 4.22 12.76 4.77
CA MET A 41 3.33 12.85 5.93
C MET A 41 2.60 14.20 6.01
N ALA A 42 3.26 15.29 5.62
CA ALA A 42 2.65 16.61 5.57
C ALA A 42 1.61 16.79 4.44
N ARG A 43 1.50 15.83 3.51
CA ARG A 43 0.71 15.95 2.27
C ARG A 43 -0.12 14.70 1.97
N LEU A 44 -0.47 13.92 2.99
CA LEU A 44 -1.24 12.69 2.83
C LEU A 44 -2.57 12.91 2.10
N ASP A 45 -3.24 14.03 2.36
CA ASP A 45 -4.47 14.43 1.68
C ASP A 45 -4.26 14.61 0.17
N ALA A 46 -3.20 15.31 -0.23
CA ALA A 46 -2.86 15.54 -1.63
C ALA A 46 -2.39 14.27 -2.35
N LEU A 47 -1.77 13.33 -1.63
CA LEU A 47 -1.27 12.07 -2.17
C LEU A 47 -2.37 11.00 -2.28
N PHE A 48 -3.27 10.94 -1.31
CA PHE A 48 -4.30 9.91 -1.20
C PHE A 48 -5.72 10.44 -1.43
N THR A 49 -5.83 11.46 -2.29
CA THR A 49 -7.08 11.91 -2.89
C THR A 49 -6.98 11.81 -4.42
N LEU A 50 -8.04 11.34 -5.06
CA LEU A 50 -8.09 11.26 -6.53
C LEU A 50 -7.89 12.66 -7.15
N PRO A 51 -7.16 12.76 -8.27
CA PRO A 51 -6.63 11.67 -9.10
C PRO A 51 -5.24 11.16 -8.68
N SER A 52 -4.62 11.72 -7.63
CA SER A 52 -3.26 11.37 -7.22
C SER A 52 -3.14 9.97 -6.65
N GLY A 53 -4.18 9.50 -5.97
CA GLY A 53 -4.18 8.21 -5.28
C GLY A 53 -5.39 8.05 -4.38
N VAL A 54 -5.46 6.92 -3.69
CA VAL A 54 -6.40 6.68 -2.58
C VAL A 54 -5.70 5.81 -1.55
N TYR A 55 -6.05 5.98 -0.28
CA TYR A 55 -5.71 5.03 0.78
C TYR A 55 -6.99 4.37 1.30
N GLN A 56 -6.93 3.07 1.59
CA GLN A 56 -8.05 2.29 2.09
C GLN A 56 -7.67 1.59 3.40
N PHE A 57 -8.58 1.63 4.36
CA PHE A 57 -8.50 0.82 5.58
C PHE A 57 -9.22 -0.51 5.41
N ALA A 58 -8.66 -1.55 6.02
CA ALA A 58 -9.38 -2.76 6.38
C ALA A 58 -9.80 -2.70 7.84
N LEU A 59 -11.03 -3.07 8.13
CA LEU A 59 -11.59 -3.17 9.47
C LEU A 59 -11.98 -4.61 9.77
N VAL A 60 -11.65 -5.04 10.99
CA VAL A 60 -12.03 -6.33 11.57
C VAL A 60 -12.72 -6.05 12.90
N ASP A 61 -13.97 -6.48 13.04
CA ASP A 61 -14.79 -6.24 14.23
C ASP A 61 -14.82 -4.76 14.65
N GLY A 62 -14.87 -3.86 13.66
CA GLY A 62 -14.89 -2.40 13.85
C GLY A 62 -13.53 -1.75 14.12
N ASN A 63 -12.46 -2.54 14.27
CA ASN A 63 -11.10 -2.04 14.49
C ASN A 63 -10.32 -1.98 13.19
N ILE A 64 -9.52 -0.92 12.98
CA ILE A 64 -8.62 -0.85 11.83
C ILE A 64 -7.57 -1.95 11.95
N ALA A 65 -7.61 -2.90 11.03
CA ALA A 65 -6.73 -4.04 10.96
C ALA A 65 -5.48 -3.76 10.11
N GLY A 66 -5.56 -2.79 9.21
CA GLY A 66 -4.50 -2.47 8.27
C GLY A 66 -4.99 -1.55 7.17
N GLY A 67 -4.17 -1.41 6.12
CA GLY A 67 -4.54 -0.62 4.95
C GLY A 67 -3.58 -0.79 3.80
N VAL A 68 -3.98 -0.20 2.68
CA VAL A 68 -3.18 -0.12 1.46
C VAL A 68 -3.54 1.15 0.73
N GLY A 69 -2.55 1.80 0.13
CA GLY A 69 -2.76 2.92 -0.78
C GLY A 69 -2.28 2.61 -2.18
N PHE A 70 -2.63 3.49 -3.10
CA PHE A 70 -1.93 3.60 -4.37
C PHE A 70 -1.65 5.06 -4.70
N ARG A 71 -0.67 5.27 -5.57
CA ARG A 71 -0.47 6.56 -6.26
C ARG A 71 -0.43 6.37 -7.77
N THR A 72 -0.79 7.42 -8.48
CA THR A 72 -0.71 7.48 -9.94
C THR A 72 0.75 7.74 -10.36
N ILE A 73 1.31 6.91 -11.23
CA ILE A 73 2.60 7.18 -11.89
C ILE A 73 2.34 7.93 -13.21
N ASP A 74 1.45 7.38 -14.03
CA ASP A 74 1.07 7.94 -15.32
C ASP A 74 -0.39 7.57 -15.65
N THR A 75 -0.83 7.82 -16.88
CA THR A 75 -2.22 7.59 -17.33
C THR A 75 -2.62 6.11 -17.37
N GLN A 76 -1.66 5.18 -17.34
CA GLN A 76 -1.86 3.74 -17.46
C GLN A 76 -1.33 2.96 -16.25
N THR A 77 -0.39 3.53 -15.50
CA THR A 77 0.33 2.88 -14.41
C THR A 77 0.00 3.47 -13.05
N ALA A 78 -0.42 2.62 -12.12
CA ALA A 78 -0.53 2.93 -10.70
C ALA A 78 0.51 2.15 -9.88
N GLU A 79 0.92 2.71 -8.75
CA GLU A 79 1.84 2.07 -7.81
C GLU A 79 1.15 1.78 -6.49
N VAL A 80 1.21 0.53 -6.03
CA VAL A 80 0.74 0.15 -4.68
C VAL A 80 1.71 0.68 -3.65
N LYS A 81 1.21 1.37 -2.62
CA LYS A 81 2.01 1.92 -1.52
C LYS A 81 1.50 1.41 -0.18
N ARG A 82 2.44 1.10 0.71
CA ARG A 82 2.21 0.93 2.16
C ARG A 82 1.09 -0.09 2.48
N LEU A 83 1.14 -1.27 1.85
CA LEU A 83 0.34 -2.42 2.29
C LEU A 83 0.84 -2.86 3.66
N TYR A 84 0.00 -2.71 4.69
CA TYR A 84 0.33 -3.09 6.05
C TYR A 84 -0.89 -3.69 6.77
N VAL A 85 -0.65 -4.75 7.54
CA VAL A 85 -1.65 -5.38 8.40
C VAL A 85 -1.05 -5.49 9.78
N ARG A 86 -1.74 -4.95 10.80
CA ARG A 86 -1.32 -5.01 12.19
C ARG A 86 -1.20 -6.47 12.65
N SER A 87 -0.19 -6.75 13.46
CA SER A 87 0.15 -8.10 13.93
C SER A 87 -1.05 -8.96 14.39
N PRO A 88 -2.02 -8.45 15.18
CA PRO A 88 -3.18 -9.26 15.61
C PRO A 88 -4.09 -9.77 14.49
N PHE A 89 -4.00 -9.19 13.29
CA PHE A 89 -4.85 -9.53 12.14
C PHE A 89 -4.08 -10.19 10.99
N GLN A 90 -2.77 -10.44 11.17
CA GLN A 90 -1.97 -11.15 10.19
C GLN A 90 -2.34 -12.64 10.14
N GLY A 91 -2.10 -13.28 8.99
CA GLY A 91 -2.49 -14.68 8.78
C GLY A 91 -3.99 -14.92 8.56
N LEU A 92 -4.83 -13.88 8.67
CA LEU A 92 -6.29 -13.97 8.49
C LEU A 92 -6.78 -13.60 7.08
N GLY A 93 -5.86 -13.44 6.12
CA GLY A 93 -6.18 -13.09 4.74
C GLY A 93 -6.47 -11.60 4.48
N VAL A 94 -6.37 -10.72 5.48
CA VAL A 94 -6.66 -9.28 5.35
C VAL A 94 -5.86 -8.61 4.23
N GLY A 95 -4.56 -8.90 4.12
CA GLY A 95 -3.71 -8.32 3.07
C GLY A 95 -4.13 -8.71 1.65
N ARG A 96 -4.62 -9.94 1.46
CA ARG A 96 -5.18 -10.41 0.19
C ARG A 96 -6.45 -9.64 -0.16
N VAL A 97 -7.36 -9.50 0.80
CA VAL A 97 -8.63 -8.77 0.61
C VAL A 97 -8.37 -7.30 0.23
N LEU A 98 -7.42 -6.64 0.91
CA LEU A 98 -6.99 -5.27 0.58
C LEU A 98 -6.47 -5.17 -0.87
N MET A 99 -5.58 -6.08 -1.26
CA MET A 99 -4.97 -6.06 -2.60
C MET A 99 -5.98 -6.40 -3.70
N GLU A 100 -6.83 -7.39 -3.51
CA GLU A 100 -7.86 -7.78 -4.49
C GLU A 100 -8.82 -6.61 -4.77
N HIS A 101 -9.33 -5.97 -3.71
CA HIS A 101 -10.19 -4.79 -3.85
C HIS A 101 -9.45 -3.60 -4.50
N LEU A 102 -8.17 -3.39 -4.17
CA LEU A 102 -7.37 -2.34 -4.79
C LEU A 102 -7.20 -2.57 -6.30
N LEU A 103 -6.92 -3.80 -6.73
CA LEU A 103 -6.77 -4.14 -8.15
C LEU A 103 -8.09 -3.94 -8.92
N GLU A 104 -9.22 -4.38 -8.37
CA GLU A 104 -10.54 -4.14 -8.95
C GLU A 104 -10.83 -2.66 -9.14
N ARG A 105 -10.51 -1.84 -8.13
CA ARG A 105 -10.63 -0.40 -8.20
C ARG A 105 -9.74 0.21 -9.28
N LEU A 106 -8.46 -0.17 -9.32
CA LEU A 106 -7.51 0.38 -10.31
C LEU A 106 -7.97 0.07 -11.74
N LYS A 107 -8.51 -1.13 -11.96
CA LYS A 107 -9.14 -1.51 -13.23
C LYS A 107 -10.35 -0.61 -13.56
N ALA A 108 -11.23 -0.38 -12.58
CA ALA A 108 -12.40 0.50 -12.77
C ALA A 108 -12.01 1.97 -13.03
N LEU A 109 -10.87 2.42 -12.52
CA LEU A 109 -10.29 3.74 -12.79
C LEU A 109 -9.58 3.84 -14.15
N GLY A 110 -9.46 2.73 -14.90
CA GLY A 110 -8.88 2.70 -16.24
C GLY A 110 -7.38 2.43 -16.30
N TYR A 111 -6.73 2.08 -15.19
CA TYR A 111 -5.34 1.64 -15.21
C TYR A 111 -5.21 0.27 -15.90
N SER A 112 -4.10 0.06 -16.61
CA SER A 112 -3.77 -1.22 -17.26
C SER A 112 -2.56 -1.92 -16.61
N ARG A 113 -1.78 -1.19 -15.81
CA ARG A 113 -0.57 -1.69 -15.16
C ARG A 113 -0.52 -1.26 -13.71
N VAL A 114 -0.13 -2.20 -12.86
CA VAL A 114 0.14 -1.96 -11.44
C VAL A 114 1.57 -2.36 -11.14
N VAL A 115 2.30 -1.51 -10.42
CA VAL A 115 3.67 -1.79 -9.97
C VAL A 115 3.79 -1.60 -8.46
N LEU A 116 4.83 -2.17 -7.86
CA LEU A 116 5.19 -1.92 -6.47
C LEU A 116 6.66 -2.23 -6.21
N ASP A 117 7.19 -1.63 -5.15
CA ASP A 117 8.45 -1.99 -4.53
C ASP A 117 8.21 -2.81 -3.24
N ALA A 118 9.10 -3.75 -2.94
CA ALA A 118 9.02 -4.62 -1.78
C ALA A 118 10.39 -4.76 -1.13
N VAL A 119 10.59 -4.04 -0.03
CA VAL A 119 11.82 -4.04 0.78
C VAL A 119 12.02 -5.38 1.52
N PRO A 120 13.25 -5.76 1.92
CA PRO A 120 13.56 -7.08 2.46
C PRO A 120 12.70 -7.59 3.64
N PRO A 121 12.26 -6.74 4.61
CA PRO A 121 11.37 -7.18 5.69
C PRO A 121 9.98 -7.68 5.23
N THR A 122 9.56 -7.36 4.00
CA THR A 122 8.20 -7.63 3.50
C THR A 122 8.03 -9.01 2.83
N GLN A 123 8.82 -10.01 3.21
CA GLN A 123 8.82 -11.35 2.57
C GLN A 123 7.43 -12.01 2.48
N HIS A 124 6.58 -11.79 3.48
CA HIS A 124 5.19 -12.28 3.48
C HIS A 124 4.35 -11.61 2.38
N ALA A 125 4.52 -10.30 2.18
CA ALA A 125 3.85 -9.57 1.11
C ALA A 125 4.39 -9.99 -0.27
N GLN A 126 5.71 -10.22 -0.40
CA GLN A 126 6.30 -10.73 -1.65
C GLN A 126 5.67 -12.07 -2.09
N LYS A 127 5.49 -13.01 -1.15
CA LYS A 127 4.79 -14.28 -1.41
C LYS A 127 3.34 -14.05 -1.83
N LEU A 128 2.64 -13.12 -1.18
CA LEU A 128 1.28 -12.74 -1.56
C LEU A 128 1.23 -12.20 -3.00
N TYR A 129 2.10 -11.27 -3.37
CA TYR A 129 2.14 -10.69 -4.72
C TYR A 129 2.32 -11.77 -5.79
N LEU A 130 3.29 -12.68 -5.59
CA LEU A 130 3.52 -13.81 -6.49
C LEU A 130 2.28 -14.72 -6.61
N GLN A 131 1.61 -15.03 -5.50
CA GLN A 131 0.37 -15.81 -5.51
C GLN A 131 -0.81 -15.09 -6.18
N MET A 132 -0.77 -13.77 -6.22
CA MET A 132 -1.75 -12.94 -6.91
C MET A 132 -1.43 -12.76 -8.41
N GLY A 133 -0.31 -13.31 -8.90
CA GLY A 133 0.07 -13.23 -10.30
C GLY A 133 0.94 -12.02 -10.65
N PHE A 134 1.43 -11.28 -9.66
CA PHE A 134 2.50 -10.32 -9.91
C PHE A 134 3.77 -11.07 -10.31
N VAL A 135 4.55 -10.46 -11.20
CA VAL A 135 5.86 -10.96 -11.63
C VAL A 135 6.94 -9.99 -11.19
N GLU A 136 8.13 -10.52 -10.86
CA GLU A 136 9.30 -9.68 -10.58
C GLU A 136 9.70 -8.93 -11.86
N ILE A 137 10.03 -7.65 -11.74
CA ILE A 137 10.41 -6.77 -12.85
C ILE A 137 11.69 -6.00 -12.50
N GLU A 138 12.31 -5.40 -13.52
CA GLU A 138 13.42 -4.46 -13.31
C GLU A 138 12.97 -3.24 -12.48
N PRO A 139 13.88 -2.65 -11.68
CA PRO A 139 13.62 -1.40 -10.97
C PRO A 139 13.10 -0.29 -11.88
N TYR A 140 12.04 0.40 -11.44
CA TYR A 140 11.49 1.57 -12.14
C TYR A 140 11.83 2.91 -11.45
N PHE A 141 12.54 2.86 -10.31
CA PHE A 141 13.21 3.98 -9.67
C PHE A 141 14.37 3.46 -8.82
N ASP A 142 15.27 4.35 -8.41
CA ASP A 142 16.36 4.01 -7.50
C ASP A 142 15.84 3.94 -6.06
N ASN A 143 15.72 2.71 -5.52
CA ASN A 143 15.35 2.50 -4.12
C ASN A 143 16.62 2.35 -3.28
N PRO A 144 16.85 3.25 -2.30
CA PRO A 144 18.06 3.25 -1.48
C PRO A 144 18.15 2.07 -0.50
N THR A 145 17.07 1.31 -0.31
CA THR A 145 17.08 0.09 0.50
C THR A 145 17.68 -1.06 -0.32
N PRO A 146 18.81 -1.64 0.10
CA PRO A 146 19.42 -2.78 -0.60
C PRO A 146 18.46 -3.95 -0.72
N ASP A 147 18.63 -4.75 -1.77
CA ASP A 147 17.83 -5.95 -2.05
C ASP A 147 16.32 -5.71 -2.18
N THR A 148 15.92 -4.45 -2.44
CA THR A 148 14.53 -4.13 -2.80
C THR A 148 14.15 -4.81 -4.10
N LYS A 149 13.03 -5.53 -4.07
CA LYS A 149 12.44 -6.16 -5.25
C LYS A 149 11.34 -5.30 -5.83
N PHE A 150 11.14 -5.41 -7.13
CA PHE A 150 10.06 -4.71 -7.83
C PHE A 150 9.15 -5.73 -8.50
N PHE A 151 7.85 -5.46 -8.46
CA PHE A 151 6.84 -6.34 -9.01
C PHE A 151 5.90 -5.58 -9.94
N GLY A 152 5.41 -6.27 -10.97
CA GLY A 152 4.44 -5.75 -11.93
C GLY A 152 3.25 -6.69 -12.11
N TYR A 153 2.08 -6.11 -12.38
CA TYR A 153 0.83 -6.81 -12.67
C TYR A 153 0.09 -6.11 -13.81
N THR A 154 -0.55 -6.89 -14.68
CA THR A 154 -1.40 -6.40 -15.77
C THR A 154 -2.87 -6.66 -15.43
N LEU A 155 -3.69 -5.60 -15.47
CA LEU A 155 -5.10 -5.59 -15.04
C LEU A 155 -6.09 -6.15 -16.08
#